data_AF-A0AAD8JVR4-F1
#
_entry.id   AF-A0AAD8JVR4-F1
#
_cell.length_a   1.000
_cell.length_b   1.000
_cell.length_c   1.000
_cell.angle_alpha   90.00
_cell.angle_beta   90.00
_cell.angle_gamma   90.00
#
_symmetry.space_group_name_H-M   'P 1'
#
loop_
_entity.id
_entity.type
_entity.pdbx_description
1 polymer ?
#
loop_
_entity_poly.entity_id
_entity_poly.type
_entity_poly.pdbx_seq_one_letter_code
_entity_poly.pdbx_strand_id
1 'polypeptide(L)'
;MATACIRAGTKLRSIQSINSPVFKCAFVPSTSSSSSHCYPRFDFRQISQLAQSNAKRVFLVDTLALVRRLEGEGVPTKQAEAIQSAITEVLNDSLENVAQSFVSKGEMQRIEMTQDGNLGRFKSQVHSSQENHFSSLQRETEKLRNDIEKMRSELRYEIDKVNAGQRLDLNLERGRIRDELANQNQETTNLTNKLDREIHALRALLEAAKYDVIKYCIGTLVSISAVGLAVLRILILFDTKTAKPFSLSHIGFSLWAHAVHDQYSVGSVLNTGGAGRVRISLFKNGHFDSDEDEFDLV
;
A
#
# COMPACT_ATOMS: atom_id res chain seq x y z
N MET A 1 -1.91 28.55 -25.39
CA MET A 1 -1.00 27.78 -26.26
C MET A 1 0.02 27.05 -25.40
N ALA A 2 0.04 25.71 -25.52
CA ALA A 2 1.05 24.70 -25.10
C ALA A 2 1.93 25.01 -23.86
N THR A 3 1.74 24.41 -22.68
CA THR A 3 1.95 23.00 -22.25
C THR A 3 3.41 22.50 -22.33
N ALA A 4 4.08 22.37 -21.16
CA ALA A 4 5.04 21.30 -20.86
C ALA A 4 5.44 21.31 -19.37
N CYS A 5 4.68 20.62 -18.51
CA CYS A 5 5.13 20.20 -17.18
C CYS A 5 5.59 18.74 -17.27
N ILE A 6 6.88 18.48 -17.09
CA ILE A 6 7.42 17.12 -16.96
C ILE A 6 7.13 16.62 -15.55
N ARG A 7 6.11 15.75 -15.46
CA ARG A 7 5.69 15.02 -14.26
C ARG A 7 6.59 13.79 -14.08
N ALA A 8 7.43 13.80 -13.05
CA ALA A 8 8.11 12.60 -12.56
C ALA A 8 7.08 11.67 -11.89
N GLY A 9 6.56 10.71 -12.64
CA GLY A 9 5.68 9.66 -12.12
C GLY A 9 6.49 8.60 -11.41
N THR A 10 6.33 8.50 -10.09
CA THR A 10 6.73 7.35 -9.29
C THR A 10 5.86 6.15 -9.68
N LYS A 11 6.38 5.32 -10.59
CA LYS A 11 5.80 4.05 -10.99
C LYS A 11 5.89 3.09 -9.80
N LEU A 12 4.80 2.98 -9.03
CA LEU A 12 4.62 1.92 -8.02
C LEU A 12 4.81 0.58 -8.70
N ARG A 13 5.93 -0.05 -8.37
CA ARG A 13 6.37 -1.33 -8.91
C ARG A 13 5.41 -2.39 -8.38
N SER A 14 4.66 -3.00 -9.29
CA SER A 14 3.99 -4.28 -9.05
C SER A 14 4.98 -5.24 -8.41
N ILE A 15 4.67 -5.71 -7.20
CA ILE A 15 5.43 -6.77 -6.53
C ILE A 15 5.06 -8.06 -7.28
N GLN A 16 5.76 -8.29 -8.38
CA GLN A 16 5.79 -9.58 -9.03
C GLN A 16 6.39 -10.59 -8.04
N SER A 17 5.53 -11.54 -7.65
CA SER A 17 5.84 -12.92 -7.31
C SER A 17 7.34 -13.25 -7.36
N ILE A 18 7.99 -13.22 -6.20
CA ILE A 18 9.30 -13.86 -6.03
C ILE A 18 9.04 -15.38 -6.01
N ASN A 19 8.93 -15.96 -7.21
CA ASN A 19 9.14 -17.39 -7.40
C ASN A 19 10.65 -17.62 -7.37
N SER A 20 11.20 -17.74 -6.16
CA SER A 20 12.55 -18.26 -5.97
C SER A 20 12.46 -19.80 -5.89
N PRO A 21 13.25 -20.55 -6.67
CA PRO A 21 13.34 -22.00 -6.50
C PRO A 21 14.29 -22.27 -5.33
N VAL A 22 13.79 -22.10 -4.11
CA VAL A 22 14.54 -22.38 -2.88
C VAL A 22 14.33 -23.86 -2.54
N PHE A 23 15.44 -24.61 -2.63
CA PHE A 23 15.64 -25.99 -2.16
C PHE A 23 14.70 -27.07 -2.73
N LYS A 24 14.92 -27.43 -4.00
CA LYS A 24 14.83 -28.85 -4.36
C LYS A 24 16.12 -29.52 -3.88
N CYS A 25 16.10 -30.08 -2.66
CA CYS A 25 16.95 -31.23 -2.38
C CYS A 25 16.44 -32.36 -3.29
N ALA A 26 17.01 -32.45 -4.48
CA ALA A 26 16.98 -33.68 -5.24
C ALA A 26 17.65 -34.72 -4.33
N PHE A 27 16.84 -35.62 -3.78
CA PHE A 27 17.31 -36.90 -3.30
C PHE A 27 17.95 -37.59 -4.50
N VAL A 28 19.25 -37.37 -4.68
CA VAL A 28 20.06 -38.21 -5.54
C VAL A 28 20.09 -39.55 -4.81
N PRO A 29 19.52 -40.64 -5.35
CA PRO A 29 19.83 -41.94 -4.83
C PRO A 29 21.31 -42.11 -5.13
N SER A 30 22.15 -41.94 -4.11
CA SER A 30 23.52 -42.42 -4.16
C SER A 30 23.40 -43.91 -4.39
N THR A 31 23.46 -44.32 -5.66
CA THR A 31 23.76 -45.67 -6.06
C THR A 31 24.96 -46.07 -5.23
N SER A 32 24.75 -47.00 -4.32
CA SER A 32 25.79 -47.69 -3.58
C SER A 32 26.68 -48.37 -4.62
N SER A 33 27.63 -47.63 -5.17
CA SER A 33 28.81 -48.21 -5.77
C SER A 33 29.49 -48.92 -4.62
N SER A 34 29.31 -50.24 -4.61
CA SER A 34 30.06 -51.18 -3.81
C SER A 34 31.54 -50.94 -4.12
N SER A 35 32.16 -50.00 -3.41
CA SER A 35 33.60 -49.86 -3.36
C SER A 35 34.07 -51.03 -2.53
N SER A 36 34.28 -52.15 -3.23
CA SER A 36 35.09 -53.27 -2.81
C SER A 36 36.41 -52.70 -2.29
N HIS A 37 36.46 -52.46 -0.98
CA HIS A 37 37.68 -52.12 -0.27
C HIS A 37 38.56 -53.36 -0.37
N CYS A 38 39.43 -53.35 -1.38
CA CYS A 38 40.60 -54.19 -1.42
C CYS A 38 41.47 -53.79 -0.22
N TYR A 39 41.23 -54.44 0.92
CA TYR A 39 42.27 -54.54 1.93
C TYR A 39 43.47 -55.20 1.25
N PRO A 40 44.69 -54.66 1.41
CA PRO A 40 45.88 -55.40 1.04
C PRO A 40 45.82 -56.70 1.84
N ARG A 41 45.63 -57.81 1.14
CA ARG A 41 45.82 -59.14 1.71
C ARG A 41 47.30 -59.22 2.04
N PHE A 42 47.67 -58.79 3.24
CA PHE A 42 48.94 -59.13 3.83
C PHE A 42 48.92 -60.63 3.97
N ASP A 43 49.49 -61.32 2.98
CA ASP A 43 49.86 -62.72 3.10
C ASP A 43 50.88 -62.82 4.22
N PHE A 44 50.36 -62.99 5.44
CA PHE A 44 51.15 -63.42 6.58
C PHE A 44 51.74 -64.76 6.19
N ARG A 45 53.04 -64.76 5.89
CA ARG A 45 53.86 -65.95 5.80
C ARG A 45 53.55 -66.77 7.05
N GLN A 46 52.91 -67.92 6.84
CA GLN A 46 52.42 -68.79 7.90
C GLN A 46 53.64 -69.42 8.59
N ILE A 47 54.28 -68.68 9.49
CA ILE A 47 55.25 -69.24 10.42
C ILE A 47 54.42 -70.04 11.41
N SER A 48 54.33 -71.33 11.12
CA SER A 48 53.96 -72.44 12.00
C SER A 48 52.92 -72.11 13.07
N GLN A 49 51.71 -72.63 12.87
CA GLN A 49 50.78 -72.88 13.97
C GLN A 49 51.52 -73.63 15.09
N LEU A 50 51.89 -72.92 16.16
CA LEU A 50 52.26 -73.55 17.42
C LEU A 50 51.24 -73.12 18.47
N ALA A 51 50.67 -74.16 19.06
CA ALA A 51 49.50 -74.13 19.91
C ALA A 51 49.68 -73.27 21.16
N GLN A 52 48.56 -72.68 21.57
CA GLN A 52 48.15 -72.41 22.94
C GLN A 52 49.11 -71.57 23.81
N SER A 53 48.64 -70.35 24.07
CA SER A 53 49.00 -69.51 25.22
C SER A 53 49.26 -70.35 26.47
N ASN A 54 50.46 -70.22 27.04
CA ASN A 54 51.01 -70.87 28.24
C ASN A 54 51.80 -72.18 28.07
N ALA A 55 51.93 -72.75 26.88
CA ALA A 55 52.94 -73.78 26.67
C ALA A 55 54.29 -73.09 26.38
N LYS A 56 55.24 -73.23 27.32
CA LYS A 56 56.67 -72.97 27.17
C LYS A 56 57.07 -73.13 25.70
N ARG A 57 57.45 -72.04 25.00
CA ARG A 57 57.76 -72.07 23.55
C ARG A 57 58.83 -73.13 23.30
N VAL A 58 58.41 -74.33 22.89
CA VAL A 58 59.31 -75.43 22.63
C VAL A 58 59.91 -75.20 21.25
N PHE A 59 61.07 -74.54 21.23
CA PHE A 59 61.91 -74.61 20.06
C PHE A 59 62.44 -76.05 19.97
N LEU A 60 62.21 -76.70 18.83
CA LEU A 60 62.69 -78.05 18.54
C LEU A 60 64.16 -77.98 18.10
N VAL A 61 65.07 -77.48 18.95
CA VAL A 61 66.51 -77.74 18.77
C VAL A 61 66.67 -79.16 19.27
N ASP A 62 66.98 -80.09 18.38
CA ASP A 62 67.45 -81.40 18.79
C ASP A 62 68.87 -81.24 19.35
N THR A 63 68.95 -80.97 20.65
CA THR A 63 70.19 -80.75 21.38
C THR A 63 71.09 -81.98 21.33
N LEU A 64 70.51 -83.19 21.35
CA LEU A 64 71.23 -84.44 21.26
C LEU A 64 71.84 -84.66 19.87
N ALA A 65 71.07 -84.40 18.81
CA ALA A 65 71.60 -84.49 17.44
C ALA A 65 72.68 -83.43 17.18
N LEU A 66 72.54 -82.22 17.75
CA LEU A 66 73.55 -81.18 17.64
C LEU A 66 74.89 -81.60 18.28
N VAL A 67 74.85 -82.13 19.50
CA VAL A 67 76.05 -82.62 20.20
C VAL A 67 76.68 -83.79 19.44
N ARG A 68 75.89 -84.77 19.00
CA ARG A 68 76.41 -85.93 18.24
C ARG A 68 77.06 -85.56 16.91
N ARG A 69 76.56 -84.53 16.21
CA ARG A 69 77.22 -84.03 15.00
C ARG A 69 78.54 -83.34 15.30
N LEU A 70 78.62 -82.55 16.37
CA LEU A 70 79.86 -81.89 16.79
C LEU A 70 80.93 -82.93 17.18
N GLU A 71 80.53 -83.98 17.88
CA GLU A 71 81.41 -85.11 18.20
C GLU A 71 81.90 -85.86 16.95
N GLY A 72 81.02 -86.05 15.95
CA GLY A 72 81.37 -86.66 14.67
C GLY A 72 82.40 -85.88 13.84
N GLU A 73 82.47 -84.57 14.03
CA GLU A 73 83.47 -83.67 13.42
C GLU A 73 84.74 -83.51 14.29
N GLY A 74 84.87 -84.30 15.37
CA GLY A 74 86.07 -84.34 16.21
C GLY A 74 86.06 -83.35 17.39
N VAL A 75 84.92 -82.73 17.72
CA VAL A 75 84.80 -81.87 18.91
C VAL A 75 84.65 -82.73 20.17
N PRO A 76 85.46 -82.51 21.22
CA PRO A 76 85.31 -83.21 22.50
C PRO A 76 83.91 -82.98 23.11
N THR A 77 83.30 -84.04 23.68
CA THR A 77 81.94 -84.04 24.23
C THR A 77 81.64 -82.83 25.13
N LYS A 78 82.54 -82.50 26.06
CA LYS A 78 82.37 -81.34 26.98
C LYS A 78 82.33 -79.99 26.27
N GLN A 79 83.08 -79.85 25.17
CA GLN A 79 83.08 -78.62 24.37
C GLN A 79 81.84 -78.57 23.48
N ALA A 80 81.40 -79.69 22.93
CA ALA A 80 80.16 -79.80 22.17
C ALA A 80 78.93 -79.44 23.01
N GLU A 81 78.87 -79.91 24.27
CA GLU A 81 77.82 -79.54 25.25
C GLU A 81 77.85 -78.04 25.59
N ALA A 82 79.04 -77.47 25.81
CA ALA A 82 79.17 -76.03 26.11
C ALA A 82 78.72 -75.15 24.92
N ILE A 83 79.09 -75.52 23.69
CA ILE A 83 78.66 -74.86 22.46
C ILE A 83 77.15 -74.99 22.28
N GLN A 84 76.59 -76.18 22.50
CA GLN A 84 75.14 -76.40 22.47
C GLN A 84 74.42 -75.50 23.48
N SER A 85 74.93 -75.38 24.70
CA SER A 85 74.34 -74.54 25.75
C SER A 85 74.31 -73.06 25.34
N ALA A 86 75.44 -72.52 24.85
CA ALA A 86 75.53 -71.14 24.40
C ALA A 86 74.59 -70.85 23.20
N ILE A 87 74.50 -71.79 22.25
CA ILE A 87 73.58 -71.66 21.10
C ILE A 87 72.12 -71.68 21.58
N THR A 88 71.76 -72.57 22.51
CA THR A 88 70.40 -72.61 23.04
C THR A 88 70.02 -71.35 23.82
N GLU A 89 70.97 -70.72 24.52
CA GLU A 89 70.76 -69.46 25.24
C GLU A 89 70.51 -68.30 24.27
N VAL A 90 71.40 -68.08 23.30
CA VAL A 90 71.25 -67.02 22.29
C VAL A 90 69.95 -67.19 21.48
N LEU A 91 69.57 -68.43 21.17
CA LEU A 91 68.31 -68.72 20.46
C LEU A 91 67.07 -68.41 21.32
N ASN A 92 67.10 -68.74 22.61
CA ASN A 92 65.99 -68.42 23.51
C ASN A 92 65.82 -66.92 23.67
N ASP A 93 66.91 -66.17 23.85
CA ASP A 93 66.88 -64.71 23.98
C ASP A 93 66.41 -64.03 22.69
N SER A 94 66.92 -64.49 21.55
CA SER A 94 66.51 -63.99 20.23
C SER A 94 65.02 -64.24 19.98
N LEU A 95 64.51 -65.41 20.35
CA LEU A 95 63.11 -65.77 20.18
C LEU A 95 62.19 -64.98 21.12
N GLU A 96 62.61 -64.73 22.36
CA GLU A 96 61.86 -63.89 23.29
C GLU A 96 61.73 -62.45 22.79
N ASN A 97 62.84 -61.86 22.34
CA ASN A 97 62.85 -60.52 21.77
C ASN A 97 61.94 -60.41 20.53
N VAL A 98 61.99 -61.40 19.64
CA VAL A 98 61.13 -61.43 18.45
C VAL A 98 59.66 -61.58 18.82
N ALA A 99 59.33 -62.42 19.80
CA ALA A 99 57.94 -62.62 20.22
C ALA A 99 57.33 -61.40 20.92
N GLN A 100 58.13 -60.58 21.62
CA GLN A 100 57.65 -59.31 22.17
C GLN A 100 57.21 -58.31 21.09
N SER A 101 57.71 -58.46 19.85
CA SER A 101 57.29 -57.64 18.71
C SER A 101 56.01 -58.15 18.03
N PHE A 102 55.54 -59.35 18.39
CA PHE A 102 54.33 -59.94 17.82
C PHE A 102 53.16 -59.88 18.80
N VAL A 103 51.98 -59.56 18.28
CA VAL A 103 50.73 -59.61 19.05
C VAL A 103 50.15 -61.01 18.96
N SER A 104 49.67 -61.56 20.08
CA SER A 104 49.02 -62.87 20.04
C SER A 104 47.70 -62.81 19.28
N LYS A 105 47.29 -63.91 18.64
CA LYS A 105 46.01 -63.98 17.91
C LYS A 105 44.81 -63.64 18.80
N GLY A 106 44.85 -64.05 20.07
CA GLY A 106 43.79 -63.76 21.03
C GLY A 106 43.74 -62.28 21.46
N GLU A 107 44.89 -61.60 21.52
CA GLU A 107 44.93 -60.15 21.78
C GLU A 107 44.47 -59.35 20.57
N MET A 108 44.92 -59.72 19.37
CA MET A 108 44.47 -59.11 18.12
C MET A 108 42.94 -59.18 17.99
N GLN A 109 42.36 -60.36 18.20
CA GLN A 109 40.90 -60.54 18.15
C GLN A 109 40.17 -59.71 19.21
N ARG A 110 40.71 -59.59 20.42
CA ARG A 110 40.12 -58.73 21.47
C ARG A 110 40.14 -57.26 21.09
N ILE A 111 41.23 -56.78 20.50
CA ILE A 111 41.36 -55.40 20.02
C ILE A 111 40.36 -55.14 18.88
N GLU A 112 40.26 -56.05 17.92
CA GLU A 112 39.31 -55.98 16.80
C GLU A 112 37.85 -55.92 17.30
N MET A 113 37.44 -56.82 18.20
CA MET A 113 36.09 -56.81 18.78
C MET A 113 35.79 -55.50 19.53
N THR A 114 36.78 -54.94 20.22
CA THR A 114 36.64 -53.66 20.93
C THR A 114 36.52 -52.50 19.94
N GLN A 115 37.34 -52.50 18.89
CA GLN A 115 37.31 -51.49 17.84
C GLN A 115 35.98 -51.50 17.09
N ASP A 116 35.48 -52.68 16.71
CA ASP A 116 34.18 -52.84 16.05
C ASP A 116 33.02 -52.39 16.95
N GLY A 117 33.08 -52.71 18.24
CA GLY A 117 32.11 -52.22 19.22
C GLY A 117 32.11 -50.70 19.34
N ASN A 118 33.29 -50.07 19.38
CA ASN A 118 33.43 -48.61 19.43
C ASN A 118 32.94 -47.95 18.13
N LEU A 119 33.26 -48.53 16.98
CA LEU A 119 32.80 -48.04 15.68
C LEU A 119 31.28 -48.14 15.55
N GLY A 120 30.69 -49.24 16.02
CA GLY A 120 29.24 -49.43 16.07
C GLY A 120 28.56 -48.38 16.95
N ARG A 121 29.09 -48.12 18.14
CA ARG A 121 28.59 -47.08 19.05
C ARG A 121 28.69 -45.70 18.43
N PHE A 122 29.85 -45.35 17.85
CA PHE A 122 30.05 -44.08 17.17
C PHE A 122 29.05 -43.89 16.03
N LYS A 123 28.87 -44.90 15.18
CA LYS A 123 27.88 -44.87 14.09
C LYS A 123 26.47 -44.62 14.61
N SER A 124 26.07 -45.32 15.68
CA SER A 124 24.75 -45.15 16.28
C SER A 124 24.55 -43.74 16.87
N GLN A 125 25.57 -43.19 17.50
CA GLN A 125 25.53 -41.85 18.09
C GLN A 125 25.47 -40.76 17.02
N VAL A 126 26.26 -40.88 15.95
CA VAL A 126 26.21 -39.97 14.80
C VAL A 126 24.84 -40.01 14.14
N HIS A 127 24.32 -41.22 13.86
CA HIS A 127 23.01 -41.38 13.24
C HIS A 127 21.89 -40.81 14.12
N SER A 128 21.89 -41.12 15.42
CA SER A 128 20.89 -40.61 16.36
C SER A 128 20.98 -39.10 16.50
N SER A 129 22.19 -38.54 16.60
CA SER A 129 22.40 -37.09 16.65
C SER A 129 21.90 -36.41 15.39
N GLN A 130 22.22 -36.95 14.21
CA GLN A 130 21.76 -36.42 12.93
C GLN A 130 20.23 -36.41 12.83
N GLU A 131 19.56 -37.50 13.19
CA GLU A 131 18.09 -37.61 13.18
C GLU A 131 17.46 -36.62 14.18
N ASN A 132 18.04 -36.48 15.37
CA ASN A 132 17.60 -35.52 16.38
C ASN A 132 17.75 -34.07 15.90
N HIS A 133 18.88 -33.72 15.29
CA HIS A 133 19.09 -32.38 14.72
C HIS A 133 18.15 -32.12 13.55
N PHE A 134 17.94 -33.11 12.68
CA PHE A 134 17.03 -32.99 11.55
C PHE A 134 15.59 -32.78 12.01
N SER A 135 15.10 -33.59 12.95
CA SER A 135 13.75 -33.45 13.51
C SER A 135 13.57 -32.12 14.27
N SER A 136 14.59 -31.66 15.01
CA SER A 136 14.56 -30.34 15.66
C SER A 136 14.47 -29.21 14.64
N LEU A 137 15.33 -29.22 13.61
CA LEU A 137 15.33 -28.22 12.54
C LEU A 137 14.01 -28.22 11.75
N GLN A 138 13.46 -29.39 11.47
CA GLN A 138 12.17 -29.53 10.79
C GLN A 138 11.05 -28.91 11.63
N ARG A 139 11.03 -29.17 12.94
CA ARG A 139 10.06 -28.59 13.88
C ARG A 139 10.17 -27.07 13.96
N GLU A 140 11.39 -26.53 14.04
CA GLU A 140 11.62 -25.08 14.06
C GLU A 140 11.22 -24.42 12.74
N THR A 141 11.54 -25.06 11.61
CA THR A 141 11.15 -24.59 10.28
C THR A 141 9.63 -24.52 10.15
N GLU A 142 8.92 -25.56 10.60
CA GLU A 142 7.46 -25.60 10.57
C GLU A 142 6.86 -24.55 11.52
N LYS A 143 7.44 -24.36 12.71
CA LYS A 143 7.02 -23.30 13.64
C LYS A 143 7.16 -21.92 12.99
N LEU A 144 8.33 -21.60 12.42
CA LEU A 144 8.58 -20.33 11.75
C LEU A 144 7.64 -20.12 10.55
N ARG A 145 7.36 -21.18 9.79
CA ARG A 145 6.40 -21.15 8.68
C ARG A 145 5.00 -20.77 9.17
N ASN A 146 4.55 -21.36 10.28
CA ASN A 146 3.26 -21.05 10.90
C ASN A 146 3.21 -19.62 11.44
N ASP A 147 4.28 -19.15 12.09
CA ASP A 147 4.37 -17.77 12.59
C ASP A 147 4.32 -16.75 11.42
N ILE A 148 4.98 -17.04 10.30
CA ILE A 148 4.91 -16.21 9.09
C ILE A 148 3.49 -16.15 8.54
N GLU A 149 2.79 -17.28 8.43
CA GLU A 149 1.42 -17.31 7.91
C GLU A 149 0.46 -16.57 8.84
N LYS A 150 0.64 -16.72 10.16
CA LYS A 150 -0.11 -15.97 11.17
C LYS A 150 0.09 -14.46 11.01
N MET A 151 1.33 -13.98 11.01
CA MET A 151 1.63 -12.55 10.81
C MET A 151 1.07 -12.03 9.47
N ARG A 152 1.16 -12.83 8.41
CA ARG A 152 0.60 -12.48 7.09
C ARG A 152 -0.91 -12.30 7.15
N SER A 153 -1.62 -13.18 7.87
CA SER A 153 -3.07 -13.08 8.05
C SER A 153 -3.48 -11.87 8.89
N GLU A 154 -2.76 -11.60 9.99
CA GLU A 154 -3.00 -10.43 10.86
C GLU A 154 -2.76 -9.12 10.11
N LEU A 155 -1.67 -9.02 9.34
CA LEU A 155 -1.39 -7.84 8.53
C LEU A 155 -2.45 -7.59 7.46
N ARG A 156 -2.94 -8.65 6.80
CA ARG A 156 -4.05 -8.51 5.83
C ARG A 156 -5.31 -7.98 6.51
N TYR A 157 -5.65 -8.53 7.67
CA TYR A 157 -6.80 -8.08 8.44
C TYR A 157 -6.68 -6.61 8.85
N GLU A 158 -5.53 -6.18 9.37
CA GLU A 158 -5.32 -4.77 9.74
C GLU A 158 -5.34 -3.83 8.53
N ILE A 159 -4.79 -4.24 7.37
CA ILE A 159 -4.90 -3.48 6.12
C ILE A 159 -6.37 -3.32 5.71
N ASP A 160 -7.14 -4.40 5.70
CA ASP A 160 -8.55 -4.38 5.30
C ASP A 160 -9.38 -3.53 6.26
N LYS A 161 -9.11 -3.65 7.57
CA LYS A 161 -9.73 -2.83 8.62
C LYS A 161 -9.44 -1.34 8.46
N VAL A 162 -8.17 -0.96 8.28
CA VAL A 162 -7.77 0.44 8.06
C VAL A 162 -8.36 0.98 6.76
N ASN A 163 -8.34 0.20 5.68
CA ASN A 163 -8.92 0.60 4.40
C ASN A 163 -10.44 0.78 4.47
N ALA A 164 -11.16 -0.12 5.15
CA ALA A 164 -12.59 0.04 5.42
C ALA A 164 -12.88 1.27 6.29
N GLY A 165 -12.08 1.49 7.34
CA GLY A 165 -12.17 2.67 8.19
C GLY A 165 -11.96 3.97 7.41
N GLN A 166 -10.92 4.04 6.58
CA GLN A 166 -10.64 5.21 5.74
C GLN A 166 -11.75 5.48 4.73
N ARG A 167 -12.31 4.43 4.10
CA ARG A 167 -13.45 4.59 3.19
C ARG A 167 -14.69 5.11 3.92
N LEU A 168 -14.96 4.63 5.13
CA LEU A 168 -16.06 5.12 5.95
C LEU A 168 -15.87 6.60 6.31
N ASP A 169 -14.67 6.96 6.80
CA ASP A 169 -14.31 8.33 7.18
C ASP A 169 -14.52 9.31 6.01
N LEU A 170 -14.00 8.97 4.82
CA LEU A 170 -14.22 9.78 3.62
C LEU A 170 -15.69 9.89 3.23
N ASN A 171 -16.47 8.83 3.40
CA ASN A 171 -17.90 8.86 3.08
C ASN A 171 -18.68 9.73 4.08
N LEU A 172 -18.33 9.68 5.36
CA LEU A 172 -18.93 10.53 6.39
C LEU A 172 -18.59 12.00 6.16
N GLU A 173 -17.32 12.31 5.91
CA GLU A 173 -16.90 13.69 5.63
C GLU A 173 -17.53 14.23 4.34
N ARG A 174 -17.65 13.37 3.31
CA ARG A 174 -18.38 13.73 2.08
C ARG A 174 -19.86 13.99 2.34
N GLY A 175 -20.48 13.26 3.26
CA GLY A 175 -21.85 13.52 3.73
C GLY A 175 -21.94 14.87 4.42
N ARG A 176 -21.07 15.12 5.39
CA ARG A 176 -21.00 16.37 6.15
C ARG A 176 -20.78 17.61 5.27
N ILE A 177 -19.88 17.53 4.29
CA ILE A 177 -19.66 18.61 3.30
C ILE A 177 -20.93 18.86 2.48
N ARG A 178 -21.66 17.81 2.11
CA ARG A 178 -22.91 17.94 1.33
C ARG A 178 -24.01 18.61 2.16
N ASP A 179 -24.12 18.27 3.44
CA ASP A 179 -25.07 18.89 4.36
C ASP A 179 -24.73 20.37 4.61
N GLU A 180 -23.46 20.70 4.83
CA GLU A 180 -22.98 22.09 4.98
C GLU A 180 -23.24 22.91 3.70
N LEU A 181 -22.97 22.33 2.52
CA LEU A 181 -23.25 22.97 1.24
C LEU A 181 -24.76 23.21 1.05
N ALA A 182 -25.61 22.25 1.43
CA ALA A 182 -27.06 22.40 1.38
C ALA A 182 -27.54 23.51 2.31
N ASN A 183 -26.99 23.61 3.53
CA ASN A 183 -27.29 24.69 4.46
C ASN A 183 -26.90 26.06 3.90
N GLN A 184 -25.68 26.21 3.37
CA GLN A 184 -25.23 27.46 2.74
C GLN A 184 -26.08 27.86 1.53
N ASN A 185 -26.49 26.89 0.72
CA ASN A 185 -27.39 27.15 -0.40
C ASN A 185 -28.79 27.62 0.07
N GLN A 186 -29.30 27.04 1.16
CA GLN A 186 -30.55 27.48 1.78
C GLN A 186 -30.44 28.89 2.37
N GLU A 187 -29.34 29.21 3.05
CA GLU A 187 -29.07 30.55 3.57
C GLU A 187 -28.97 31.58 2.45
N THR A 188 -28.26 31.25 1.37
CA THR A 188 -28.13 32.11 0.18
C THR A 188 -29.50 32.34 -0.46
N THR A 189 -30.30 31.29 -0.65
CA THR A 189 -31.67 31.40 -1.19
C THR A 189 -32.57 32.25 -0.30
N ASN A 190 -32.45 32.13 1.04
CA ASN A 190 -33.21 32.95 1.98
C ASN A 190 -32.80 34.43 1.89
N LEU A 191 -31.50 34.71 1.80
CA LEU A 191 -30.97 36.06 1.64
C LEU A 191 -31.40 36.67 0.30
N THR A 192 -31.33 35.93 -0.81
CA THR A 192 -31.83 36.37 -2.12
C THR A 192 -33.32 36.70 -2.05
N ASN A 193 -34.14 35.82 -1.46
CA ASN A 193 -35.56 36.09 -1.28
C ASN A 193 -35.86 37.32 -0.42
N LYS A 194 -35.04 37.61 0.60
CA LYS A 194 -35.15 38.83 1.40
C LYS A 194 -34.79 40.07 0.57
N LEU A 195 -33.70 39.99 -0.18
CA LEU A 195 -33.23 41.05 -1.06
C LEU A 195 -34.30 41.39 -2.11
N ASP A 196 -34.89 40.40 -2.76
CA ASP A 196 -35.96 40.61 -3.74
C ASP A 196 -37.18 41.29 -3.12
N ARG A 197 -37.57 40.89 -1.90
CA ARG A 197 -38.65 41.58 -1.16
C ARG A 197 -38.31 43.04 -0.86
N GLU A 198 -37.08 43.32 -0.45
CA GLU A 198 -36.62 44.69 -0.20
C GLU A 198 -36.58 45.52 -1.50
N ILE A 199 -36.13 44.95 -2.62
CA ILE A 199 -36.19 45.60 -3.94
C ILE A 199 -37.62 45.95 -4.32
N HIS A 200 -38.55 44.99 -4.19
CA HIS A 200 -39.95 45.22 -4.50
C HIS A 200 -40.58 46.29 -3.60
N ALA A 201 -40.26 46.28 -2.30
CA ALA A 201 -40.72 47.30 -1.36
C ALA A 201 -40.16 48.68 -1.70
N LEU A 202 -38.85 48.79 -1.97
CA LEU A 202 -38.21 50.04 -2.36
C LEU A 202 -38.76 50.58 -3.68
N ARG A 203 -39.03 49.70 -4.66
CA ARG A 203 -39.66 50.08 -5.92
C ARG A 203 -41.07 50.63 -5.72
N ALA A 204 -41.88 49.98 -4.87
CA ALA A 204 -43.21 50.47 -4.54
C ALA A 204 -43.17 51.85 -3.85
N LEU A 205 -42.23 52.06 -2.91
CA LEU A 205 -42.03 53.36 -2.28
C LEU A 205 -41.57 54.43 -3.28
N LEU A 206 -40.68 54.08 -4.20
CA LEU A 206 -40.22 54.97 -5.27
C LEU A 206 -41.36 55.34 -6.23
N GLU A 207 -42.22 54.39 -6.58
CA GLU A 207 -43.40 54.67 -7.40
C GLU A 207 -44.38 55.59 -6.67
N ALA A 208 -44.64 55.39 -5.37
CA ALA A 208 -45.46 56.29 -4.56
C ALA A 208 -44.87 57.71 -4.48
N ALA A 209 -43.57 57.83 -4.16
CA ALA A 209 -42.88 59.11 -4.07
C ALA A 209 -42.86 59.86 -5.41
N LYS A 210 -42.78 59.14 -6.55
CA LYS A 210 -42.91 59.73 -7.88
C LYS A 210 -44.29 60.40 -8.06
N TYR A 211 -45.37 59.77 -7.61
CA TYR A 211 -46.71 60.36 -7.69
C TYR A 211 -46.86 61.59 -6.79
N ASP A 212 -46.24 61.61 -5.61
CA ASP A 212 -46.24 62.79 -4.73
C ASP A 212 -45.54 63.98 -5.40
N VAL A 213 -44.37 63.78 -6.01
CA VAL A 213 -43.66 64.84 -6.74
C VAL A 213 -44.51 65.38 -7.90
N ILE A 214 -45.13 64.49 -8.68
CA ILE A 214 -46.02 64.89 -9.79
C ILE A 214 -47.19 65.73 -9.25
N LYS A 215 -47.80 65.33 -8.14
CA LYS A 215 -48.89 66.07 -7.48
C LYS A 215 -48.46 67.49 -7.07
N TYR A 216 -47.28 67.65 -6.48
CA TYR A 216 -46.75 68.98 -6.13
C TYR A 216 -46.46 69.84 -7.35
N CYS A 217 -45.88 69.28 -8.42
CA CYS A 217 -45.64 70.00 -9.68
C CYS A 217 -46.93 70.53 -10.31
N ILE A 218 -48.00 69.74 -10.32
CA ILE A 218 -49.30 70.17 -10.85
C ILE A 218 -49.87 71.31 -9.99
N GLY A 219 -49.80 71.17 -8.66
CA GLY A 219 -50.27 72.18 -7.73
C GLY A 219 -49.57 73.53 -7.89
N THR A 220 -48.25 73.53 -8.09
CA THR A 220 -47.48 74.77 -8.28
C THR A 220 -47.73 75.38 -9.66
N LEU A 221 -47.80 74.59 -10.73
CA LEU A 221 -48.16 75.08 -12.07
C LEU A 221 -49.53 75.76 -12.07
N VAL A 222 -50.55 75.09 -11.49
CA VAL A 222 -51.91 75.66 -11.38
C VAL A 222 -51.92 76.92 -10.52
N SER A 223 -51.18 76.96 -9.41
CA SER A 223 -51.07 78.15 -8.56
C SER A 223 -50.45 79.33 -9.32
N ILE A 224 -49.38 79.10 -10.07
CA ILE A 224 -48.71 80.16 -10.86
C ILE A 224 -49.66 80.65 -11.97
N SER A 225 -50.33 79.75 -12.69
CA SER A 225 -51.32 80.13 -13.71
C SER A 225 -52.49 80.92 -13.13
N ALA A 226 -53.01 80.54 -11.96
CA ALA A 226 -54.09 81.26 -11.28
C ALA A 226 -53.67 82.67 -10.87
N VAL A 227 -52.47 82.83 -10.29
CA VAL A 227 -51.90 84.13 -9.93
C VAL A 227 -51.68 84.99 -11.18
N GLY A 228 -51.12 84.42 -12.25
CA GLY A 228 -50.91 85.12 -13.52
C GLY A 228 -52.21 85.63 -14.14
N LEU A 229 -53.27 84.79 -14.16
CA LEU A 229 -54.60 85.20 -14.63
C LEU A 229 -55.22 86.30 -13.74
N ALA A 230 -55.04 86.24 -12.42
CA ALA A 230 -55.52 87.27 -11.50
C ALA A 230 -54.84 88.62 -11.76
N VAL A 231 -53.52 88.63 -12.00
CA VAL A 231 -52.77 89.84 -12.34
C VAL A 231 -53.20 90.40 -13.70
N LEU A 232 -53.35 89.56 -14.73
CA LEU A 232 -53.85 89.97 -16.04
C LEU A 232 -55.26 90.56 -15.94
N ARG A 233 -56.13 89.98 -15.11
CA ARG A 233 -57.47 90.51 -14.85
C ARG A 233 -57.41 91.90 -14.23
N ILE A 234 -56.53 92.13 -13.23
CA ILE A 234 -56.35 93.45 -12.62
C ILE A 234 -55.76 94.46 -13.62
N LEU A 235 -54.79 94.06 -14.43
CA LEU A 235 -54.18 94.91 -15.46
C LEU A 235 -55.20 95.36 -16.53
N ILE A 236 -56.01 94.44 -17.06
CA ILE A 236 -57.09 94.76 -18.01
C ILE A 236 -58.16 95.65 -17.34
N LEU A 237 -58.46 95.43 -16.06
CA LEU A 237 -59.40 96.25 -15.29
C LEU A 237 -58.85 97.67 -15.01
N PHE A 238 -57.52 97.82 -14.96
CA PHE A 238 -56.84 99.11 -14.87
C PHE A 238 -56.83 99.86 -16.21
N ASP A 239 -56.62 99.15 -17.33
CA ASP A 239 -56.59 99.72 -18.70
C ASP A 239 -57.99 100.12 -19.21
N THR A 240 -59.05 99.49 -18.69
CA THR A 240 -60.45 99.79 -19.04
C THR A 240 -61.03 101.05 -18.39
N LYS A 241 -60.19 101.93 -17.81
CA LYS A 241 -60.58 103.32 -17.51
C LYS A 241 -60.61 104.24 -18.74
N THR A 242 -60.21 103.76 -19.93
CA THR A 242 -60.51 104.46 -21.19
C THR A 242 -60.99 103.50 -22.30
N ALA A 243 -62.33 103.42 -22.43
CA ALA A 243 -63.12 102.99 -23.60
C ALA A 243 -63.48 101.49 -23.84
N LYS A 244 -64.79 101.22 -23.63
CA LYS A 244 -65.76 100.28 -24.28
C LYS A 244 -65.55 98.74 -24.27
N PRO A 245 -66.64 97.95 -24.10
CA PRO A 245 -66.57 96.50 -23.96
C PRO A 245 -66.53 95.79 -25.32
N PHE A 246 -65.53 94.93 -25.54
CA PHE A 246 -65.54 93.97 -26.64
C PHE A 246 -65.79 92.57 -26.09
N SER A 247 -66.95 92.03 -26.46
CA SER A 247 -67.36 90.65 -26.22
C SER A 247 -66.57 89.73 -27.14
N LEU A 248 -65.78 88.81 -26.58
CA LEU A 248 -65.46 87.55 -27.27
C LEU A 248 -65.07 86.45 -26.27
N SER A 249 -66.13 85.91 -25.68
CA SER A 249 -66.21 84.84 -24.69
C SER A 249 -66.00 83.42 -25.25
N HIS A 250 -65.26 83.22 -26.34
CA HIS A 250 -65.21 81.90 -27.00
C HIS A 250 -63.84 81.35 -27.43
N ILE A 251 -62.74 82.11 -27.28
CA ILE A 251 -61.41 81.69 -27.76
C ILE A 251 -60.47 81.24 -26.63
N GLY A 252 -60.68 81.69 -25.39
CA GLY A 252 -59.80 81.34 -24.27
C GLY A 252 -60.03 79.93 -23.69
N PHE A 253 -61.25 79.40 -23.78
CA PHE A 253 -61.61 78.14 -23.11
C PHE A 253 -61.16 76.89 -23.88
N SER A 254 -61.15 76.96 -25.21
CA SER A 254 -60.69 75.87 -26.08
C SER A 254 -59.16 75.71 -26.07
N LEU A 255 -58.40 76.80 -25.91
CA LEU A 255 -56.93 76.73 -25.80
C LEU A 255 -56.46 76.22 -24.42
N TRP A 256 -57.21 76.51 -23.35
CA TRP A 256 -56.97 75.95 -22.01
C TRP A 256 -57.31 74.45 -21.95
N ALA A 257 -58.38 74.01 -22.59
CA ALA A 257 -58.75 72.59 -22.67
C ALA A 257 -57.75 71.75 -23.48
N HIS A 258 -57.17 72.31 -24.56
CA HIS A 258 -56.17 71.60 -25.37
C HIS A 258 -54.79 71.51 -24.67
N ALA A 259 -54.40 72.53 -23.89
CA ALA A 259 -53.14 72.53 -23.14
C ALA A 259 -53.15 71.62 -21.90
N VAL A 260 -54.33 71.38 -21.30
CA VAL A 260 -54.47 70.46 -20.15
C VAL A 260 -54.58 69.00 -20.61
N HIS A 261 -54.97 68.73 -21.85
CA HIS A 261 -55.09 67.36 -22.38
C HIS A 261 -53.76 66.77 -22.88
N ASP A 262 -52.78 67.60 -23.25
CA ASP A 262 -51.51 67.14 -23.82
C ASP A 262 -50.48 66.63 -22.79
N GLN A 263 -50.78 66.78 -21.49
CA GLN A 263 -49.91 66.31 -20.40
C GLN A 263 -50.30 64.92 -19.84
N TYR A 264 -51.38 64.31 -20.35
CA TYR A 264 -51.88 63.00 -19.91
C TYR A 264 -52.29 62.11 -21.09
N SER A 265 -51.36 61.82 -22.00
CA SER A 265 -51.56 60.74 -22.97
C SER A 265 -50.82 59.49 -22.49
N VAL A 266 -51.51 58.66 -21.70
CA VAL A 266 -51.11 57.26 -21.48
C VAL A 266 -51.70 56.47 -22.64
N GLY A 267 -50.90 56.23 -23.67
CA GLY A 267 -51.29 55.36 -24.78
C GLY A 267 -51.31 53.90 -24.34
N SER A 268 -52.49 53.29 -24.30
CA SER A 268 -52.64 51.83 -24.26
C SER A 268 -53.06 51.35 -25.65
N VAL A 269 -52.22 50.55 -26.32
CA VAL A 269 -52.62 49.81 -27.53
C VAL A 269 -52.99 48.40 -27.11
N LEU A 270 -54.28 48.07 -27.19
CA LEU A 270 -54.80 46.72 -27.05
C LEU A 270 -54.63 46.01 -28.41
N ASN A 271 -53.73 45.03 -28.50
CA ASN A 271 -53.64 44.18 -29.68
C ASN A 271 -54.34 42.85 -29.42
N THR A 272 -55.47 42.62 -30.09
CA THR A 272 -56.16 41.32 -30.11
C THR A 272 -55.62 40.48 -31.26
N GLY A 273 -54.44 39.89 -31.06
CA GLY A 273 -54.00 38.71 -31.79
C GLY A 273 -54.42 37.46 -31.00
N GLY A 274 -55.00 36.47 -31.68
CA GLY A 274 -55.58 35.28 -31.05
C GLY A 274 -54.68 34.58 -30.03
N ALA A 275 -55.33 34.01 -29.02
CA ALA A 275 -54.79 33.28 -27.86
C ALA A 275 -54.13 34.14 -26.75
N GLY A 276 -54.95 34.90 -26.03
CA GLY A 276 -54.98 34.84 -24.56
C GLY A 276 -53.80 35.36 -23.72
N ARG A 277 -52.91 36.22 -24.22
CA ARG A 277 -51.89 36.91 -23.38
C ARG A 277 -51.98 38.43 -23.52
N VAL A 278 -52.23 39.13 -22.40
CA VAL A 278 -52.16 40.59 -22.31
C VAL A 278 -50.73 40.98 -21.95
N ARG A 279 -50.02 41.66 -22.85
CA ARG A 279 -48.67 42.20 -22.61
C ARG A 279 -48.77 43.72 -22.44
N ILE A 280 -48.37 44.24 -21.29
CA ILE A 280 -48.27 45.68 -21.04
C ILE A 280 -46.80 46.07 -21.21
N SER A 281 -46.49 46.79 -22.29
CA SER A 281 -45.15 47.31 -22.54
C SER A 281 -45.11 48.80 -22.19
N LEU A 282 -44.32 49.16 -21.18
CA LEU A 282 -44.04 50.55 -20.79
C LEU A 282 -42.80 51.04 -21.53
N PHE A 283 -42.96 51.99 -22.45
CA PHE A 283 -41.85 52.61 -23.16
C PHE A 283 -41.33 53.83 -22.38
N LYS A 284 -40.00 53.90 -22.20
CA LYS A 284 -39.27 55.09 -21.75
C LYS A 284 -38.22 55.43 -22.82
N ASN A 285 -38.17 56.70 -23.22
CA ASN A 285 -37.39 57.22 -24.33
C ASN A 285 -35.94 56.69 -24.40
N GLY A 286 -35.60 56.06 -25.54
CA GLY A 286 -34.28 56.17 -26.18
C GLY A 286 -33.07 55.54 -25.48
N HIS A 287 -33.05 54.21 -25.35
CA HIS A 287 -31.81 53.43 -25.53
C HIS A 287 -32.20 52.02 -25.96
N PHE A 288 -31.58 51.53 -27.03
CA PHE A 288 -31.76 50.19 -27.57
C PHE A 288 -30.68 49.32 -26.91
N ASP A 289 -31.00 48.66 -25.80
CA ASP A 289 -30.24 47.51 -25.33
C ASP A 289 -31.03 46.26 -25.75
N SER A 290 -30.55 45.63 -26.83
CA SER A 290 -30.89 44.26 -27.16
C SER A 290 -30.07 43.35 -26.27
N ASP A 291 -30.64 42.90 -25.17
CA ASP A 291 -30.31 41.62 -24.55
C ASP A 291 -31.63 41.02 -24.06
N GLU A 292 -32.24 40.23 -24.95
CA GLU A 292 -33.40 39.39 -24.66
C GLU A 292 -32.92 38.22 -23.80
N ASP A 293 -33.03 38.35 -22.47
CA ASP A 293 -33.07 37.18 -21.59
C ASP A 293 -34.45 36.52 -21.73
N GLU A 294 -34.43 35.46 -22.52
CA GLU A 294 -35.42 34.38 -22.61
C GLU A 294 -35.78 33.86 -21.21
N PHE A 295 -37.00 34.14 -20.76
CA PHE A 295 -37.63 33.39 -19.68
C PHE A 295 -38.90 32.72 -20.18
N ASP A 296 -38.71 31.47 -20.59
CA ASP A 296 -39.74 30.43 -20.61
C ASP A 296 -40.21 30.17 -19.17
N LEU A 297 -41.52 30.25 -18.95
CA LEU A 297 -42.16 29.54 -17.84
C LEU A 297 -43.60 29.16 -18.23
N VAL A 298 -43.76 27.83 -18.33
CA VAL A 298 -44.88 26.95 -17.98
C VAL A 298 -46.26 27.60 -17.85
#